data_AF-A0A4Z1ET73-F1
#
_entry.id   AF-A0A4Z1ET73-F1
#
_cell.length_a   1.000
_cell.length_b   1.000
_cell.length_c   1.000
_cell.angle_alpha   90.00
_cell.angle_beta   90.00
_cell.angle_gamma   90.00
#
_symmetry.space_group_name_H-M   'P 1'
#
loop_
_entity.id
_entity.type
_entity.pdbx_description
1 polymer ?
#
loop_
_entity_poly.entity_id
_entity_poly.type
_entity_poly.pdbx_seq_one_letter_code
_entity_poly.pdbx_strand_id
1 'polypeptide(L)'
;MFLQSEESQSANLPNTPLISVPGPLEEFTQFSRLPLELRRKIWGLAALSDPRIFELVWCSSENDLHQLFKVSKQANRVPPIMEVNREARGEGMRIFEKRVFNNYNIDIESPFELEGEKPQCTWFNPDLDTIYFGENTCVRNVADFLDLYWQTKLPKIAFAMKVHLHGSCKCNWISAGWDPGNRIVTSLQVLHGKPQKDANWPMFPGSSSTREVSIVLPSFVYGYAAGEMPNTITFRPSVNDVLEIDGVRRGAEWAYETQEIRSGLDFGCGPSRWKNDSCPDFNFVSFAPSYKDGKGTRLRHDGFLMSSKDCEKITANGGAFLEDLKLRTGVDIRLGYCSDSDAYTGWYEAVNEVGLFNGTDEGIERCEFEFWPIVLMRDEPHVGIDIL
;
A
#
# COMPACT_ATOMS: atom_id res chain seq x y z
N MET A 1 35.30 39.44 -27.04
CA MET A 1 34.38 38.85 -26.04
C MET A 1 35.07 37.57 -25.58
N PHE A 2 35.74 37.61 -24.44
CA PHE A 2 36.57 36.51 -23.93
C PHE A 2 35.72 35.64 -23.00
N LEU A 3 35.62 34.34 -23.30
CA LEU A 3 35.07 33.33 -22.41
C LEU A 3 36.17 32.93 -21.43
N GLN A 4 36.03 33.33 -20.17
CA GLN A 4 36.85 32.83 -19.08
C GLN A 4 36.28 31.48 -18.61
N SER A 5 37.17 30.49 -18.59
CA SER A 5 36.98 29.15 -18.04
C SER A 5 36.93 29.22 -16.52
N GLU A 6 35.80 28.86 -15.91
CA GLU A 6 35.68 28.67 -14.46
C GLU A 6 36.35 27.33 -14.09
N GLU A 7 37.62 27.38 -13.71
CA GLU A 7 38.30 26.29 -13.03
C GLU A 7 37.67 26.10 -11.63
N SER A 8 37.01 24.95 -11.46
CA SER A 8 36.38 24.50 -10.23
C SER A 8 37.43 24.31 -9.13
N GLN A 9 37.43 25.21 -8.14
CA GLN A 9 38.13 25.04 -6.87
C GLN A 9 37.39 24.01 -6.00
N SER A 10 37.57 22.73 -6.31
CA SER A 10 37.24 21.63 -5.39
C SER A 10 38.34 21.55 -4.33
N ALA A 11 38.24 22.41 -3.32
CA ALA A 11 39.15 22.46 -2.19
C ALA A 11 38.86 21.31 -1.22
N ASN A 12 39.80 20.35 -1.17
CA ASN A 12 40.26 19.58 -0.01
C ASN A 12 39.31 19.54 1.21
N LEU A 13 38.29 18.68 1.18
CA LEU A 13 37.63 18.23 2.40
C LEU A 13 38.50 17.15 3.08
N PRO A 14 38.75 17.24 4.40
CA PRO A 14 39.54 16.23 5.11
C PRO A 14 38.81 14.89 5.13
N ASN A 15 39.40 13.89 4.45
CA ASN A 15 38.94 12.49 4.34
C ASN A 15 39.02 11.68 5.66
N THR A 16 38.84 12.31 6.81
CA THR A 16 38.91 11.59 8.10
C THR A 16 37.49 11.20 8.51
N PRO A 17 37.08 9.92 8.43
CA PRO A 17 35.79 9.50 8.96
C PRO A 17 35.77 9.78 10.47
N LEU A 18 34.95 10.76 10.89
CA LEU A 18 34.85 11.25 12.27
C LEU A 18 34.27 10.23 13.26
N ILE A 19 34.00 9.01 12.82
CA ILE A 19 33.42 7.94 13.64
C ILE A 19 34.32 6.73 13.49
N SER A 20 35.18 6.50 14.49
CA SER A 20 35.88 5.23 14.64
C SER A 20 34.81 4.14 14.77
N VAL A 21 34.70 3.27 13.77
CA VAL A 21 33.86 2.08 13.88
C VAL A 21 34.48 1.22 14.98
N PRO A 22 33.81 1.01 16.12
CA PRO A 22 34.35 0.15 17.17
C PRO A 22 34.61 -1.23 16.59
N GLY A 23 35.71 -1.86 17.04
CA GLY A 23 36.01 -3.24 16.68
C GLY A 23 34.84 -4.18 17.01
N PRO A 24 34.79 -5.38 16.40
CA PRO A 24 33.72 -6.34 16.65
C PRO A 24 33.58 -6.59 18.16
N LEU A 25 32.34 -6.50 18.67
CA LEU A 25 32.05 -6.76 20.08
C LEU A 25 32.42 -8.21 20.40
N GLU A 26 33.34 -8.40 21.34
CA GLU A 26 33.77 -9.74 21.77
C GLU A 26 32.74 -10.44 22.68
N GLU A 27 31.87 -9.66 23.32
CA GLU A 27 30.86 -10.17 24.24
C GLU A 27 29.49 -9.54 23.97
N PHE A 28 28.43 -10.36 23.96
CA PHE A 28 27.05 -9.90 23.86
C PHE A 28 26.35 -10.04 25.21
N THR A 29 25.85 -8.93 25.76
CA THR A 29 25.06 -8.97 26.99
C THR A 29 23.70 -9.59 26.71
N GLN A 30 23.39 -10.70 27.38
CA GLN A 30 22.08 -11.35 27.27
C GLN A 30 20.95 -10.36 27.54
N PHE A 31 19.88 -10.43 26.74
CA PHE A 31 18.75 -9.50 26.83
C PHE A 31 18.22 -9.32 28.25
N SER A 32 18.05 -10.42 29.00
CA SER A 32 17.56 -10.43 30.38
C SER A 32 18.46 -9.69 31.38
N ARG A 33 19.74 -9.50 31.05
CA ARG A 33 20.73 -8.78 31.86
C ARG A 33 20.86 -7.31 31.47
N LEU A 34 20.20 -6.87 30.40
CA LEU A 34 20.19 -5.46 30.00
C LEU A 34 19.40 -4.63 31.03
N PRO A 35 19.83 -3.38 31.28
CA PRO A 35 19.04 -2.39 32.01
C PRO A 35 17.60 -2.34 31.49
N LEU A 36 16.64 -2.12 32.39
CA LEU A 36 15.22 -2.11 32.07
C LEU A 36 14.89 -1.09 30.96
N GLU A 37 15.55 0.05 30.98
CA GLU A 37 15.38 1.12 30.00
C GLU A 37 15.77 0.66 28.59
N LEU A 38 16.85 -0.12 28.46
CA LEU A 38 17.29 -0.66 27.18
C LEU A 38 16.35 -1.77 26.69
N ARG A 39 15.91 -2.66 27.58
CA ARG A 39 14.93 -3.70 27.22
C ARG A 39 13.62 -3.09 26.72
N ARG A 40 13.10 -2.07 27.40
CA ARG A 40 11.90 -1.34 26.97
C ARG A 40 12.09 -0.64 25.63
N LYS A 41 13.26 -0.04 25.38
CA LYS A 41 13.56 0.55 24.07
C LYS A 41 13.56 -0.51 22.96
N ILE A 42 14.17 -1.66 23.20
CA ILE A 42 14.17 -2.78 22.24
C ILE A 42 12.74 -3.27 21.97
N TRP A 43 11.92 -3.44 23.02
CA TRP A 43 10.51 -3.79 22.85
C TRP A 43 9.71 -2.71 22.11
N GLY A 44 9.95 -1.44 22.40
CA GLY A 44 9.36 -0.33 21.66
C GLY A 44 9.70 -0.39 20.17
N LEU A 45 10.96 -0.64 19.83
CA LEU A 45 11.39 -0.82 18.44
C LEU A 45 10.73 -2.05 17.78
N ALA A 46 10.67 -3.18 18.49
CA ALA A 46 10.03 -4.39 17.99
C ALA A 46 8.51 -4.22 17.76
N ALA A 47 7.84 -3.38 18.55
CA ALA A 47 6.43 -3.06 18.35
C ALA A 47 6.20 -2.17 17.11
N LEU A 48 7.22 -1.43 16.69
CA LEU A 48 7.18 -0.49 15.57
C LEU A 48 7.74 -1.07 14.27
N SER A 49 8.28 -2.29 14.30
CA SER A 49 8.93 -2.91 13.13
C SER A 49 8.00 -3.70 12.21
N ASP A 50 6.74 -3.92 12.62
CA ASP A 50 5.79 -4.79 11.92
C ASP A 50 4.53 -4.01 11.53
N PRO A 51 4.57 -3.19 10.46
CA PRO A 51 3.38 -2.52 9.94
C PRO A 51 2.41 -3.54 9.36
N ARG A 52 1.14 -3.51 9.79
CA ARG A 52 0.12 -4.44 9.32
C ARG A 52 -0.94 -3.73 8.50
N ILE A 53 -1.50 -4.47 7.55
CA ILE A 53 -2.59 -4.00 6.70
C ILE A 53 -3.88 -4.71 7.13
N PHE A 54 -4.84 -3.92 7.57
CA PHE A 54 -6.18 -4.36 7.99
C PHE A 54 -7.16 -4.20 6.84
N GLU A 55 -7.34 -5.28 6.08
CA GLU A 55 -8.36 -5.30 5.03
C GLU A 55 -9.76 -5.29 5.66
N LEU A 56 -10.58 -4.34 5.23
CA LEU A 56 -12.01 -4.35 5.48
C LEU A 56 -12.70 -5.15 4.39
N VAL A 57 -13.41 -6.20 4.81
CA VAL A 57 -14.14 -7.11 3.95
C VAL A 57 -15.63 -6.94 4.15
N TRP A 58 -16.37 -7.17 3.07
CA TRP A 58 -17.82 -7.16 3.10
C TRP A 58 -18.35 -8.38 3.86
N CYS A 59 -19.40 -8.14 4.62
CA CYS A 59 -20.06 -9.08 5.50
C CYS A 59 -21.49 -9.37 5.03
N SER A 60 -21.67 -10.06 3.91
CA SER A 60 -22.98 -10.64 3.65
C SER A 60 -22.91 -11.96 2.89
N SER A 61 -23.88 -12.82 3.20
CA SER A 61 -24.28 -13.97 2.39
C SER A 61 -25.40 -13.62 1.41
N GLU A 62 -25.95 -12.40 1.48
CA GLU A 62 -27.13 -11.96 0.73
C GLU A 62 -26.87 -10.66 -0.02
N ASN A 63 -27.35 -10.60 -1.26
CA ASN A 63 -26.92 -9.68 -2.32
C ASN A 63 -27.15 -8.17 -2.09
N ASP A 64 -27.80 -7.73 -1.01
CA ASP A 64 -28.44 -6.40 -0.99
C ASP A 64 -27.93 -5.42 0.07
N LEU A 65 -27.12 -5.84 1.06
CA LEU A 65 -26.66 -4.95 2.12
C LEU A 65 -25.15 -4.74 2.09
N HIS A 66 -24.70 -3.90 1.16
CA HIS A 66 -23.33 -3.35 1.08
C HIS A 66 -23.02 -2.38 2.24
N GLN A 67 -23.63 -2.60 3.40
CA GLN A 67 -23.51 -1.77 4.58
C GLN A 67 -22.58 -2.46 5.58
N LEU A 68 -22.60 -3.79 5.68
CA LEU A 68 -21.89 -4.49 6.75
C LEU A 68 -20.43 -4.72 6.40
N PHE A 69 -19.49 -4.28 7.22
CA PHE A 69 -18.08 -4.57 7.06
C PHE A 69 -17.47 -5.19 8.32
N LYS A 70 -16.39 -5.95 8.14
CA LYS A 70 -15.50 -6.38 9.23
C LYS A 70 -14.06 -6.42 8.76
N VAL A 71 -13.12 -6.48 9.70
CA VAL A 71 -11.73 -6.81 9.40
C VAL A 71 -11.59 -8.26 8.96
N SER A 72 -10.79 -8.52 7.92
CA SER A 72 -10.49 -9.88 7.46
C SER A 72 -9.95 -10.78 8.58
N LYS A 73 -10.29 -12.07 8.54
CA LYS A 73 -9.90 -13.02 9.62
C LYS A 73 -8.38 -13.11 9.76
N GLN A 74 -7.65 -12.94 8.66
CA GLN A 74 -6.21 -13.01 8.53
C GLN A 74 -5.54 -11.85 9.27
N ALA A 75 -6.09 -10.63 9.14
CA ALA A 75 -5.58 -9.44 9.80
C ALA A 75 -5.81 -9.47 11.33
N ASN A 76 -6.75 -10.28 11.83
CA ASN A 76 -7.05 -10.40 13.24
C ASN A 76 -6.09 -11.35 13.99
N ARG A 77 -4.80 -11.02 13.99
CA ARG A 77 -3.77 -11.74 14.75
C ARG A 77 -3.27 -10.90 15.92
N VAL A 78 -2.93 -11.58 17.02
CA VAL A 78 -2.20 -10.97 18.12
C VAL A 78 -0.80 -10.56 17.63
N PRO A 79 -0.35 -9.31 17.83
CA PRO A 79 0.97 -8.86 17.42
C PRO A 79 2.06 -9.75 18.03
N PRO A 80 3.12 -10.13 17.27
CA PRO A 80 4.14 -11.06 17.77
C PRO A 80 4.76 -10.64 19.11
N ILE A 81 4.99 -9.34 19.32
CA ILE A 81 5.51 -8.81 20.59
C ILE A 81 4.67 -9.20 21.82
N MET A 82 3.36 -9.39 21.64
CA MET A 82 2.46 -9.75 22.74
C MET A 82 2.52 -11.24 23.09
N GLU A 83 3.16 -12.06 22.27
CA GLU A 83 3.28 -13.51 22.42
C GLU A 83 4.64 -13.96 22.97
N VAL A 84 5.65 -13.07 22.97
CA VAL A 84 7.04 -13.43 23.36
C VAL A 84 7.17 -13.78 24.85
N ASN A 85 6.84 -12.84 25.74
CA ASN A 85 6.90 -13.02 27.19
C ASN A 85 6.05 -11.95 27.91
N ARG A 86 5.99 -12.02 29.24
CA ARG A 86 5.17 -11.10 30.07
C ARG A 86 5.61 -9.64 29.95
N GLU A 87 6.91 -9.36 29.87
CA GLU A 87 7.43 -8.00 29.74
C GLU A 87 7.09 -7.42 28.36
N ALA A 88 7.39 -8.16 27.30
CA ALA A 88 7.09 -7.76 25.92
C ALA A 88 5.59 -7.53 25.72
N ARG A 89 4.74 -8.40 26.28
CA ARG A 89 3.28 -8.21 26.28
C ARG A 89 2.85 -6.94 27.01
N GLY A 90 3.49 -6.62 28.14
CA GLY A 90 3.21 -5.39 28.88
C GLY A 90 3.54 -4.14 28.08
N GLU A 91 4.66 -4.13 27.35
CA GLU A 91 5.02 -3.02 26.46
C GLU A 91 4.11 -2.98 25.21
N GLY A 92 3.82 -4.13 24.60
CA GLY A 92 2.87 -4.22 23.48
C GLY A 92 1.50 -3.65 23.83
N MET A 93 0.96 -3.96 25.02
CA MET A 93 -0.32 -3.40 25.48
C MET A 93 -0.32 -1.87 25.68
N ARG A 94 0.83 -1.21 25.73
CA ARG A 94 0.92 0.27 25.76
C ARG A 94 0.86 0.90 24.39
N ILE A 95 1.21 0.15 23.35
CA ILE A 95 1.34 0.63 21.96
C ILE A 95 0.11 0.23 21.15
N PHE A 96 -0.36 -1.01 21.32
CA PHE A 96 -1.51 -1.54 20.62
C PHE A 96 -2.80 -1.31 21.42
N GLU A 97 -3.82 -0.82 20.74
CA GLU A 97 -5.16 -0.64 21.27
C GLU A 97 -6.06 -1.79 20.84
N LYS A 98 -6.92 -2.26 21.74
CA LYS A 98 -8.01 -3.17 21.36
C LYS A 98 -9.10 -2.37 20.67
N ARG A 99 -9.37 -2.67 19.39
CA ARG A 99 -10.42 -2.04 18.60
C ARG A 99 -11.35 -3.08 18.01
N VAL A 100 -12.59 -2.67 17.76
CA VAL A 100 -13.59 -3.44 17.03
C VAL A 100 -13.91 -2.66 15.78
N PHE A 101 -13.50 -3.19 14.63
CA PHE A 101 -13.76 -2.61 13.31
C PHE A 101 -14.84 -3.43 12.62
N ASN A 102 -16.08 -3.13 12.99
CA ASN A 102 -17.28 -3.64 12.34
C ASN A 102 -18.46 -2.73 12.69
N ASN A 103 -19.52 -2.81 11.89
CA ASN A 103 -20.75 -2.07 12.13
C ASN A 103 -21.97 -2.99 12.34
N TYR A 104 -21.74 -4.24 12.74
CA TYR A 104 -22.79 -5.21 13.04
C TYR A 104 -23.68 -4.86 14.23
N ASN A 105 -23.27 -3.89 15.07
CA ASN A 105 -23.80 -3.73 16.42
C ASN A 105 -24.36 -2.33 16.70
N ILE A 106 -24.73 -1.60 15.65
CA ILE A 106 -25.19 -0.21 15.76
C ILE A 106 -26.69 -0.20 15.58
N ASP A 107 -27.42 -0.49 16.66
CA ASP A 107 -28.84 -0.18 16.90
C ASP A 107 -29.87 -0.54 15.81
N ILE A 108 -29.51 -1.35 14.81
CA ILE A 108 -30.53 -1.94 13.96
C ILE A 108 -31.16 -3.02 14.82
N GLU A 109 -32.44 -2.85 15.20
CA GLU A 109 -33.34 -3.87 15.78
C GLU A 109 -33.55 -5.08 14.83
N SER A 110 -32.57 -5.36 13.98
CA SER A 110 -32.59 -6.42 13.01
C SER A 110 -32.13 -7.71 13.67
N PRO A 111 -32.89 -8.81 13.51
CA PRO A 111 -32.61 -10.09 14.14
C PRO A 111 -31.49 -10.86 13.43
N PHE A 112 -30.49 -10.17 12.88
CA PHE A 112 -29.26 -10.80 12.41
C PHE A 112 -28.39 -11.16 13.61
N GLU A 113 -28.90 -12.04 14.47
CA GLU A 113 -28.05 -12.97 15.20
C GLU A 113 -27.38 -13.86 14.14
N LEU A 114 -26.27 -13.38 13.58
CA LEU A 114 -25.30 -14.28 12.98
C LEU A 114 -24.84 -15.19 14.13
N GLU A 115 -25.53 -16.31 14.32
CA GLU A 115 -25.39 -17.22 15.46
C GLU A 115 -23.89 -17.46 15.75
N GLY A 116 -23.41 -16.88 16.86
CA GLY A 116 -22.15 -17.29 17.51
C GLY A 116 -20.87 -16.49 17.23
N GLU A 117 -20.82 -15.56 16.25
CA GLU A 117 -19.60 -14.74 16.06
C GLU A 117 -19.59 -13.51 16.98
N LYS A 118 -18.90 -13.62 18.14
CA LYS A 118 -18.60 -12.47 19.01
C LYS A 118 -17.92 -11.36 18.20
N PRO A 119 -18.20 -10.06 18.46
CA PRO A 119 -17.52 -8.95 17.80
C PRO A 119 -16.00 -9.17 17.81
N GLN A 120 -15.43 -9.20 16.61
CA GLN A 120 -14.01 -9.49 16.45
C GLN A 120 -13.19 -8.29 16.94
N CYS A 121 -12.57 -8.47 18.10
CA CYS A 121 -11.66 -7.49 18.67
C CYS A 121 -10.24 -7.75 18.15
N THR A 122 -9.66 -6.76 17.50
CA THR A 122 -8.29 -6.78 17.02
C THR A 122 -7.39 -5.86 17.83
N TRP A 123 -6.10 -6.17 17.87
CA TRP A 123 -5.08 -5.25 18.35
C TRP A 123 -4.64 -4.37 17.20
N PHE A 124 -4.71 -3.05 17.35
CA PHE A 124 -4.40 -2.05 16.33
C PHE A 124 -3.37 -1.05 16.87
N ASN A 125 -2.32 -0.79 16.09
CA ASN A 125 -1.33 0.25 16.35
C ASN A 125 -1.71 1.50 15.54
N PRO A 126 -2.25 2.54 16.18
CA PRO A 126 -2.75 3.73 15.50
C PRO A 126 -1.66 4.66 14.98
N ASP A 127 -0.39 4.27 15.04
CA ASP A 127 0.74 5.00 14.45
C ASP A 127 1.34 4.27 13.25
N LEU A 128 1.11 2.96 13.12
CA LEU A 128 1.82 2.13 12.16
C LEU A 128 0.92 1.35 11.21
N ASP A 129 -0.22 0.86 11.69
CA ASP A 129 -1.12 0.01 10.92
C ASP A 129 -1.95 0.80 9.91
N THR A 130 -2.27 0.15 8.80
CA THR A 130 -3.03 0.72 7.69
C THR A 130 -4.42 0.08 7.60
N ILE A 131 -5.48 0.88 7.49
CA ILE A 131 -6.80 0.39 7.09
C ILE A 131 -6.86 0.30 5.58
N TYR A 132 -7.18 -0.87 5.04
CA TYR A 132 -7.25 -1.11 3.60
C TYR A 132 -8.68 -1.41 3.16
N PHE A 133 -9.18 -0.60 2.25
CA PHE A 133 -10.44 -0.81 1.54
C PHE A 133 -10.16 -1.59 0.25
N GLY A 134 -10.40 -2.91 0.27
CA GLY A 134 -10.13 -3.84 -0.84
C GLY A 134 -11.05 -3.67 -2.05
N GLU A 135 -10.80 -4.42 -3.13
CA GLU A 135 -11.50 -4.27 -4.43
C GLU A 135 -13.03 -4.36 -4.35
N ASN A 136 -13.55 -5.12 -3.39
CA ASN A 136 -15.00 -5.30 -3.19
C ASN A 136 -15.62 -4.25 -2.24
N THR A 137 -14.88 -3.20 -1.89
CA THR A 137 -15.38 -2.13 -1.01
C THR A 137 -16.19 -1.10 -1.80
N CYS A 138 -17.49 -1.01 -1.50
CA CYS A 138 -18.31 0.12 -1.94
C CYS A 138 -17.87 1.45 -1.29
N VAL A 139 -17.93 2.57 -2.02
CA VAL A 139 -17.71 3.92 -1.46
C VAL A 139 -18.61 4.21 -0.25
N ARG A 140 -19.83 3.64 -0.21
CA ARG A 140 -20.70 3.74 0.96
C ARG A 140 -20.08 3.08 2.20
N ASN A 141 -19.43 1.92 2.06
CA ASN A 141 -18.72 1.30 3.19
C ASN A 141 -17.57 2.17 3.70
N VAL A 142 -16.82 2.80 2.79
CA VAL A 142 -15.76 3.77 3.15
C VAL A 142 -16.36 4.90 3.98
N ALA A 143 -17.50 5.42 3.52
CA ALA A 143 -18.18 6.53 4.14
C ALA A 143 -18.78 6.17 5.50
N ASP A 144 -19.54 5.08 5.59
CA ASP A 144 -20.09 4.54 6.83
C ASP A 144 -18.96 4.22 7.82
N PHE A 145 -17.84 3.63 7.37
CA PHE A 145 -16.67 3.41 8.22
C PHE A 145 -16.13 4.72 8.80
N LEU A 146 -15.92 5.74 7.95
CA LEU A 146 -15.37 7.02 8.40
C LEU A 146 -16.35 7.79 9.29
N ASP A 147 -17.66 7.64 9.08
CA ASP A 147 -18.67 8.17 9.99
C ASP A 147 -18.59 7.55 11.37
N LEU A 148 -18.41 6.22 11.42
CA LEU A 148 -18.38 5.49 12.69
C LEU A 148 -17.07 5.71 13.45
N TYR A 149 -15.97 5.88 12.73
CA TYR A 149 -14.63 5.96 13.29
C TYR A 149 -14.00 7.35 13.18
N TRP A 150 -14.78 8.42 13.02
CA TRP A 150 -14.27 9.77 12.81
C TRP A 150 -13.40 10.33 13.95
N GLN A 151 -13.67 9.94 15.20
CA GLN A 151 -12.86 10.30 16.36
C GLN A 151 -11.60 9.45 16.50
N THR A 152 -11.52 8.38 15.71
CA THR A 152 -10.47 7.39 15.81
C THR A 152 -9.25 7.87 15.03
N LYS A 153 -8.08 7.71 15.64
CA LYS A 153 -6.80 7.98 14.95
C LYS A 153 -6.55 6.90 13.91
N LEU A 154 -6.53 7.31 12.64
CA LEU A 154 -6.37 6.51 11.43
C LEU A 154 -5.34 7.20 10.51
N PRO A 155 -4.03 7.15 10.84
CA PRO A 155 -3.02 7.93 10.12
C PRO A 155 -2.73 7.38 8.72
N LYS A 156 -3.01 6.10 8.48
CA LYS A 156 -2.70 5.42 7.22
C LYS A 156 -3.94 4.72 6.70
N ILE A 157 -4.32 5.07 5.48
CA ILE A 157 -5.47 4.49 4.79
C ILE A 157 -5.02 4.06 3.40
N ALA A 158 -5.53 2.93 2.94
CA ALA A 158 -5.24 2.41 1.61
C ALA A 158 -6.54 2.07 0.88
N PHE A 159 -6.58 2.31 -0.43
CA PHE A 159 -7.70 1.95 -1.30
C PHE A 159 -7.20 1.08 -2.43
N ALA A 160 -7.91 -0.01 -2.74
CA ALA A 160 -7.68 -0.67 -4.01
C ALA A 160 -8.06 0.29 -5.15
N MET A 161 -7.30 0.27 -6.25
CA MET A 161 -7.50 1.20 -7.36
C MET A 161 -8.94 1.19 -7.90
N LYS A 162 -9.61 0.03 -7.87
CA LYS A 162 -11.01 -0.14 -8.32
C LYS A 162 -12.07 0.46 -7.39
N VAL A 163 -11.74 0.75 -6.13
CA VAL A 163 -12.67 1.37 -5.15
C VAL A 163 -13.07 2.80 -5.58
N HIS A 164 -12.33 3.39 -6.52
CA HIS A 164 -12.59 4.69 -7.15
C HIS A 164 -13.88 4.72 -8.01
N LEU A 165 -14.41 3.57 -8.39
CA LEU A 165 -15.24 3.50 -9.58
C LEU A 165 -16.74 3.47 -9.30
N HIS A 166 -17.31 4.68 -9.42
CA HIS A 166 -18.44 4.95 -10.31
C HIS A 166 -19.32 3.73 -10.61
N GLY A 167 -20.49 3.65 -9.96
CA GLY A 167 -21.64 2.92 -10.50
C GLY A 167 -21.56 1.39 -10.62
N SER A 168 -20.45 0.73 -10.28
CA SER A 168 -20.38 -0.75 -10.29
C SER A 168 -21.18 -1.36 -9.16
N CYS A 169 -21.31 -0.60 -8.07
CA CYS A 169 -22.05 -1.01 -6.91
C CYS A 169 -23.55 -0.77 -7.14
N LYS A 170 -24.32 -1.84 -7.36
CA LYS A 170 -25.78 -1.85 -7.53
C LYS A 170 -26.59 -1.36 -6.32
N CYS A 171 -25.94 -0.90 -5.24
CA CYS A 171 -26.60 -0.51 -4.00
C CYS A 171 -27.49 0.75 -4.10
N ASN A 172 -27.68 1.32 -5.29
CA ASN A 172 -28.50 2.52 -5.56
C ASN A 172 -28.22 3.70 -4.60
N TRP A 173 -27.04 3.74 -3.97
CA TRP A 173 -26.69 4.79 -3.04
C TRP A 173 -26.41 6.07 -3.82
N ILE A 174 -27.47 6.86 -3.96
CA ILE A 174 -27.42 8.24 -4.40
C ILE A 174 -27.47 9.03 -3.10
N SER A 175 -26.35 9.62 -2.68
CA SER A 175 -26.40 10.54 -1.55
C SER A 175 -27.23 11.74 -1.97
N ALA A 176 -28.50 11.78 -1.56
CA ALA A 176 -29.46 12.82 -1.96
C ALA A 176 -29.01 14.24 -1.59
N GLY A 177 -27.99 14.37 -0.73
CA GLY A 177 -27.35 15.64 -0.35
C GLY A 177 -26.06 15.98 -1.11
N TRP A 178 -25.59 15.12 -2.01
CA TRP A 178 -24.47 15.44 -2.89
C TRP A 178 -25.05 15.91 -4.22
N ASP A 179 -24.79 17.19 -4.51
CA ASP A 179 -25.35 17.94 -5.62
C ASP A 179 -25.27 17.13 -6.94
N PRO A 180 -26.41 16.83 -7.59
CA PRO A 180 -26.42 16.14 -8.89
C PRO A 180 -25.71 16.95 -9.99
N GLY A 181 -25.41 18.23 -9.76
CA GLY A 181 -24.61 19.07 -10.66
C GLY A 181 -23.10 18.83 -10.58
N ASN A 182 -22.59 18.29 -9.47
CA ASN A 182 -21.17 18.04 -9.26
C ASN A 182 -20.87 16.54 -9.23
N ARG A 183 -19.89 16.16 -10.05
CA ARG A 183 -19.56 14.77 -10.37
C ARG A 183 -19.18 13.99 -9.09
N ILE A 184 -19.95 12.92 -8.86
CA ILE A 184 -19.61 11.63 -8.25
C ILE A 184 -18.67 11.67 -7.04
N VAL A 185 -19.20 11.26 -5.89
CA VAL A 185 -18.46 11.10 -4.63
C VAL A 185 -17.30 10.13 -4.82
N THR A 186 -16.07 10.62 -4.68
CA THR A 186 -14.87 9.81 -4.74
C THR A 186 -14.43 9.38 -3.33
N SER A 187 -13.58 8.36 -3.24
CA SER A 187 -13.05 7.92 -1.94
C SER A 187 -12.23 8.99 -1.22
N LEU A 188 -11.48 9.85 -1.95
CA LEU A 188 -10.70 10.92 -1.31
C LEU A 188 -11.58 12.07 -0.82
N GLN A 189 -12.68 12.37 -1.52
CA GLN A 189 -13.67 13.35 -1.03
C GLN A 189 -14.31 12.89 0.28
N VAL A 190 -14.61 11.59 0.43
CA VAL A 190 -15.11 11.05 1.71
C VAL A 190 -14.08 11.23 2.82
N LEU A 191 -12.79 11.00 2.55
CA LEU A 191 -11.73 11.19 3.55
C LEU A 191 -11.60 12.64 4.03
N HIS A 192 -11.83 13.60 3.15
CA HIS A 192 -11.75 15.02 3.45
C HIS A 192 -12.79 15.47 4.49
N GLY A 193 -14.03 15.00 4.35
CA GLY A 193 -15.16 15.30 5.24
C GLY A 193 -15.65 16.76 5.23
N LYS A 194 -16.69 17.06 6.04
CA LYS A 194 -17.26 18.41 6.23
C LYS A 194 -17.30 18.90 7.68
N PRO A 195 -17.31 20.23 7.92
CA PRO A 195 -17.59 20.81 9.23
C PRO A 195 -18.92 20.34 9.81
N GLN A 196 -18.89 19.79 11.03
CA GLN A 196 -20.09 19.33 11.74
C GLN A 196 -21.17 20.42 11.90
N LYS A 197 -20.76 21.67 12.14
CA LYS A 197 -21.67 22.81 12.29
C LYS A 197 -22.42 23.19 10.99
N ASP A 198 -21.87 22.78 9.85
CA ASP A 198 -22.42 23.04 8.53
C ASP A 198 -23.10 21.77 7.95
N ALA A 199 -23.03 20.66 8.69
CA ALA A 199 -23.62 19.36 8.34
C ALA A 199 -25.06 19.27 8.88
N ASN A 200 -26.00 19.95 8.22
CA ASN A 200 -27.43 19.77 8.50
C ASN A 200 -28.02 18.51 7.85
N TRP A 201 -27.24 17.71 7.10
CA TRP A 201 -27.66 16.53 6.32
C TRP A 201 -26.46 15.57 6.11
N PRO A 202 -26.66 14.30 5.67
CA PRO A 202 -25.76 13.16 5.95
C PRO A 202 -24.44 13.28 5.20
N MET A 203 -23.51 14.02 5.77
CA MET A 203 -22.19 14.24 5.22
C MET A 203 -21.14 13.78 6.22
N PHE A 204 -20.20 13.00 5.71
CA PHE A 204 -19.21 12.29 6.50
C PHE A 204 -18.21 13.27 7.13
N PRO A 205 -17.81 13.06 8.39
CA PRO A 205 -16.81 13.88 9.08
C PRO A 205 -15.40 13.71 8.52
N GLY A 206 -15.16 12.68 7.69
CA GLY A 206 -13.85 12.35 7.13
C GLY A 206 -12.88 11.80 8.18
N SER A 207 -11.58 11.80 7.86
CA SER A 207 -10.51 11.42 8.80
C SER A 207 -9.41 12.47 8.84
N SER A 208 -9.59 13.46 9.71
CA SER A 208 -8.63 14.55 9.94
C SER A 208 -7.25 14.06 10.43
N SER A 209 -7.17 12.84 10.94
CA SER A 209 -5.93 12.24 11.45
C SER A 209 -5.08 11.53 10.39
N THR A 210 -5.63 11.36 9.17
CA THR A 210 -4.94 10.71 8.05
C THR A 210 -3.74 11.54 7.63
N ARG A 211 -2.59 10.89 7.48
CA ARG A 211 -1.32 11.47 7.04
C ARG A 211 -0.78 10.80 5.80
N GLU A 212 -1.18 9.56 5.54
CA GLU A 212 -0.74 8.78 4.40
C GLU A 212 -1.95 8.09 3.77
N VAL A 213 -2.07 8.24 2.44
CA VAL A 213 -3.07 7.57 1.62
C VAL A 213 -2.34 6.76 0.55
N SER A 214 -2.56 5.45 0.55
CA SER A 214 -1.99 4.55 -0.44
C SER A 214 -3.06 4.13 -1.45
N ILE A 215 -2.81 4.35 -2.74
CA ILE A 215 -3.61 3.81 -3.83
C ILE A 215 -2.94 2.50 -4.24
N VAL A 216 -3.60 1.38 -3.96
CA VAL A 216 -3.08 0.03 -4.21
C VAL A 216 -3.47 -0.41 -5.62
N LEU A 217 -2.49 -0.45 -6.51
CA LEU A 217 -2.65 -1.01 -7.85
C LEU A 217 -2.53 -2.53 -7.82
N PRO A 218 -3.29 -3.24 -8.67
CA PRO A 218 -3.12 -4.67 -8.88
C PRO A 218 -1.66 -5.02 -9.15
N SER A 219 -1.21 -6.10 -8.54
CA SER A 219 0.05 -6.75 -8.87
C SER A 219 -0.28 -8.08 -9.53
N PHE A 220 0.37 -8.37 -10.65
CA PHE A 220 0.29 -9.68 -11.31
C PHE A 220 1.13 -10.72 -10.56
N VAL A 221 2.04 -10.30 -9.68
CA VAL A 221 2.81 -11.19 -8.80
C VAL A 221 2.02 -11.54 -7.53
N TYR A 222 1.28 -10.56 -6.98
CA TYR A 222 0.53 -10.69 -5.73
C TYR A 222 -0.91 -10.20 -5.88
N GLY A 223 -1.78 -11.12 -6.29
CA GLY A 223 -3.24 -10.97 -6.24
C GLY A 223 -3.83 -11.81 -5.11
N TYR A 224 -4.76 -11.22 -4.37
CA TYR A 224 -5.53 -11.91 -3.33
C TYR A 224 -7.01 -11.63 -3.54
N ALA A 225 -7.85 -12.66 -3.36
CA ALA A 225 -9.28 -12.41 -3.25
C ALA A 225 -9.57 -11.64 -1.95
N ALA A 226 -10.72 -10.96 -1.93
CA ALA A 226 -11.12 -10.18 -0.76
C ALA A 226 -11.18 -11.06 0.49
N GLY A 227 -10.46 -10.66 1.54
CA GLY A 227 -10.38 -11.41 2.78
C GLY A 227 -9.50 -12.65 2.71
N GLU A 228 -8.70 -12.84 1.67
CA GLU A 228 -7.66 -13.88 1.61
C GLU A 228 -6.24 -13.31 1.78
N MET A 229 -6.12 -11.98 1.87
CA MET A 229 -4.85 -11.28 2.01
C MET A 229 -4.09 -11.74 3.26
N PRO A 230 -2.84 -12.24 3.13
CA PRO A 230 -2.01 -12.62 4.26
C PRO A 230 -1.69 -11.42 5.15
N ASN A 231 -1.62 -11.64 6.46
CA ASN A 231 -1.27 -10.58 7.42
C ASN A 231 0.20 -10.17 7.43
N THR A 232 1.04 -10.89 6.69
CA THR A 232 2.46 -10.56 6.48
C THR A 232 2.69 -9.72 5.23
N ILE A 233 1.63 -9.33 4.52
CA ILE A 233 1.77 -8.52 3.31
C ILE A 233 2.21 -7.10 3.67
N THR A 234 3.01 -6.49 2.80
CA THR A 234 3.42 -5.09 2.89
C THR A 234 3.17 -4.39 1.55
N PHE A 235 3.54 -3.11 1.49
CA PHE A 235 3.52 -2.33 0.27
C PHE A 235 4.91 -2.19 -0.33
N ARG A 236 4.95 -2.14 -1.66
CA ARG A 236 6.09 -1.66 -2.45
C ARG A 236 5.64 -0.53 -3.38
N PRO A 237 6.55 0.32 -3.88
CA PRO A 237 6.24 1.23 -4.97
C PRO A 237 5.55 0.49 -6.11
N SER A 238 4.48 1.06 -6.66
CA SER A 238 3.84 0.45 -7.81
C SER A 238 4.73 0.52 -9.03
N VAL A 239 4.62 -0.48 -9.90
CA VAL A 239 5.25 -0.50 -11.24
C VAL A 239 4.25 -0.06 -12.32
N ASN A 240 3.01 0.15 -11.89
CA ASN A 240 1.80 0.14 -12.69
C ASN A 240 1.20 1.55 -12.83
N ASP A 241 2.02 2.59 -12.77
CA ASP A 241 1.61 4.01 -12.80
C ASP A 241 0.71 4.39 -14.00
N VAL A 242 0.63 3.51 -15.02
CA VAL A 242 -0.14 3.69 -16.25
C VAL A 242 -1.11 2.53 -16.53
N LEU A 243 -1.75 1.94 -15.50
CA LEU A 243 -2.83 0.97 -15.77
C LEU A 243 -4.04 1.66 -16.43
N GLU A 244 -4.32 1.25 -17.65
CA GLU A 244 -5.54 1.57 -18.40
C GLU A 244 -6.54 0.42 -18.20
N ILE A 245 -7.61 0.67 -17.44
CA ILE A 245 -8.71 -0.29 -17.23
C ILE A 245 -9.90 0.25 -18.01
N ASP A 246 -10.50 -0.59 -18.87
CA ASP A 246 -11.66 -0.23 -19.69
C ASP A 246 -11.41 1.01 -20.60
N GLY A 247 -10.19 1.20 -21.08
CA GLY A 247 -9.81 2.37 -21.89
C GLY A 247 -9.64 3.67 -21.08
N VAL A 248 -9.67 3.58 -19.74
CA VAL A 248 -9.48 4.72 -18.83
C VAL A 248 -8.24 4.50 -17.98
N ARG A 249 -7.31 5.47 -18.01
CA ARG A 249 -6.13 5.48 -17.15
C ARG A 249 -6.55 5.81 -15.72
N ARG A 250 -6.99 4.81 -14.96
CA ARG A 250 -7.46 4.98 -13.57
C ARG A 250 -6.38 5.57 -12.66
N GLY A 251 -5.12 5.19 -12.87
CA GLY A 251 -4.00 5.83 -12.17
C GLY A 251 -3.93 7.34 -12.43
N ALA A 252 -4.22 7.78 -13.67
CA ALA A 252 -4.27 9.20 -14.00
C ALA A 252 -5.46 9.93 -13.36
N GLU A 253 -6.61 9.28 -13.19
CA GLU A 253 -7.75 9.84 -12.47
C GLU A 253 -7.42 10.05 -10.98
N TRP A 254 -6.83 9.05 -10.33
CA TRP A 254 -6.33 9.18 -8.95
C TRP A 254 -5.26 10.26 -8.82
N ALA A 255 -4.34 10.36 -9.78
CA ALA A 255 -3.28 11.37 -9.78
C ALA A 255 -3.85 12.77 -9.98
N TYR A 256 -4.82 12.93 -10.89
CA TYR A 256 -5.54 14.17 -11.12
C TYR A 256 -6.29 14.60 -9.85
N GLU A 257 -7.04 13.71 -9.22
CA GLU A 257 -7.77 14.01 -8.00
C GLU A 257 -6.82 14.37 -6.83
N THR A 258 -5.72 13.63 -6.70
CA THR A 258 -4.66 13.95 -5.73
C THR A 258 -4.09 15.34 -5.97
N GLN A 259 -3.88 15.72 -7.24
CA GLN A 259 -3.42 17.05 -7.61
C GLN A 259 -4.44 18.14 -7.27
N GLU A 260 -5.73 17.90 -7.51
CA GLU A 260 -6.80 18.82 -7.15
C GLU A 260 -6.95 18.99 -5.62
N ILE A 261 -6.77 17.92 -4.83
CA ILE A 261 -6.71 18.04 -3.36
C ILE A 261 -5.50 18.87 -2.93
N ARG A 262 -4.34 18.64 -3.54
CA ARG A 262 -3.11 19.40 -3.26
C ARG A 262 -3.20 20.87 -3.66
N SER A 263 -3.98 21.19 -4.70
CA SER A 263 -4.20 22.58 -5.14
C SER A 263 -5.14 23.35 -4.19
N GLY A 264 -5.80 22.64 -3.27
CA GLY A 264 -6.83 23.20 -2.39
C GLY A 264 -8.14 23.46 -3.11
N LEU A 265 -8.39 22.79 -4.25
CA LEU A 265 -9.67 22.89 -4.95
C LEU A 265 -10.80 22.42 -4.02
N ASP A 266 -11.82 23.27 -3.88
CA ASP A 266 -13.01 22.92 -3.14
C ASP A 266 -13.89 21.97 -3.98
N PHE A 267 -13.95 20.71 -3.57
CA PHE A 267 -14.84 19.69 -4.16
C PHE A 267 -16.32 19.87 -3.73
N GLY A 268 -16.78 21.10 -3.52
CA GLY A 268 -18.07 21.40 -2.88
C GLY A 268 -18.15 20.95 -1.42
N CYS A 269 -17.00 20.61 -0.83
CA CYS A 269 -16.83 20.10 0.53
C CYS A 269 -16.30 21.16 1.51
N GLY A 270 -16.05 22.37 1.04
CA GLY A 270 -15.35 23.41 1.76
C GLY A 270 -13.83 23.21 1.71
N PRO A 271 -13.06 24.12 2.33
CA PRO A 271 -11.60 24.06 2.33
C PRO A 271 -11.08 22.82 3.07
N SER A 272 -9.90 22.34 2.68
CA SER A 272 -9.25 21.17 3.28
C SER A 272 -8.97 21.28 4.77
N ARG A 273 -9.26 20.19 5.48
CA ARG A 273 -9.28 20.10 6.96
C ARG A 273 -8.30 19.08 7.54
N TRP A 274 -7.29 18.71 6.77
CA TRP A 274 -6.24 17.86 7.29
C TRP A 274 -5.60 18.55 8.50
N LYS A 275 -5.27 17.77 9.54
CA LYS A 275 -4.75 18.33 10.78
C LYS A 275 -3.46 19.12 10.50
N ASN A 276 -3.41 20.37 10.95
CA ASN A 276 -2.33 21.34 10.69
C ASN A 276 -2.23 21.81 9.23
N ASP A 277 -3.33 21.74 8.47
CA ASP A 277 -3.40 22.13 7.05
C ASP A 277 -2.44 21.33 6.14
N SER A 278 -1.87 20.22 6.63
CA SER A 278 -0.97 19.37 5.84
C SER A 278 -1.78 18.28 5.14
N CYS A 279 -1.91 18.42 3.82
CA CYS A 279 -2.42 17.39 2.93
C CYS A 279 -1.69 16.04 3.16
N PRO A 280 -2.40 14.89 3.16
CA PRO A 280 -1.76 13.58 3.29
C PRO A 280 -0.73 13.35 2.18
N ASP A 281 0.26 12.53 2.49
CA ASP A 281 1.14 11.97 1.48
C ASP A 281 0.37 10.90 0.69
N PHE A 282 0.36 11.03 -0.63
CA PHE A 282 -0.32 10.09 -1.53
C PHE A 282 0.73 9.24 -2.25
N ASN A 283 0.59 7.93 -2.10
CA ASN A 283 1.51 6.95 -2.66
C ASN A 283 0.75 5.98 -3.58
N PHE A 284 1.33 5.66 -4.73
CA PHE A 284 0.89 4.56 -5.57
C PHE A 284 1.72 3.33 -5.22
N VAL A 285 1.06 2.27 -4.76
CA VAL A 285 1.71 1.08 -4.22
C VAL A 285 1.13 -0.18 -4.82
N SER A 286 1.85 -1.28 -4.69
CA SER A 286 1.36 -2.62 -4.96
C SER A 286 1.71 -3.53 -3.79
N PHE A 287 1.05 -4.69 -3.70
CA PHE A 287 1.36 -5.65 -2.64
C PHE A 287 2.75 -6.27 -2.83
N ALA A 288 3.38 -6.58 -1.71
CA ALA A 288 4.69 -7.20 -1.61
C ALA A 288 4.70 -8.18 -0.41
N PRO A 289 5.56 -9.21 -0.42
CA PRO A 289 5.69 -10.12 0.72
C PRO A 289 6.33 -9.37 1.90
N SER A 290 6.27 -9.95 3.10
CA SER A 290 7.04 -9.41 4.21
C SER A 290 8.53 -9.39 3.90
N TYR A 291 9.21 -8.42 4.52
CA TYR A 291 10.66 -8.39 4.53
C TYR A 291 11.21 -9.63 5.22
N LYS A 292 12.16 -10.30 4.57
CA LYS A 292 12.96 -11.36 5.19
C LYS A 292 13.84 -10.75 6.28
N ASP A 293 14.18 -11.53 7.30
CA ASP A 293 15.13 -11.11 8.33
C ASP A 293 16.51 -10.85 7.70
N GLY A 294 16.77 -9.60 7.34
CA GLY A 294 17.96 -9.20 6.59
C GLY A 294 19.28 -9.23 7.38
N LYS A 295 19.35 -9.86 8.56
CA LYS A 295 20.54 -9.82 9.46
C LYS A 295 21.16 -8.41 9.60
N GLY A 296 20.32 -7.36 9.61
CA GLY A 296 20.77 -5.96 9.71
C GLY A 296 20.97 -5.21 8.40
N THR A 297 20.73 -5.82 7.23
CA THR A 297 20.69 -5.10 5.95
C THR A 297 19.31 -4.49 5.72
N ARG A 298 19.27 -3.26 5.22
CA ARG A 298 18.04 -2.60 4.77
C ARG A 298 17.61 -3.25 3.46
N LEU A 299 16.61 -4.13 3.54
CA LEU A 299 16.00 -4.73 2.37
C LEU A 299 14.93 -3.80 1.80
N ARG A 300 14.77 -3.77 0.48
CA ARG A 300 13.68 -3.09 -0.22
C ARG A 300 13.00 -4.02 -1.25
N HIS A 301 11.85 -3.57 -1.73
CA HIS A 301 11.10 -4.18 -2.82
C HIS A 301 11.01 -3.19 -3.97
N ASP A 302 11.05 -3.70 -5.20
CA ASP A 302 10.93 -2.94 -6.43
C ASP A 302 10.30 -3.79 -7.53
N GLY A 303 10.23 -3.28 -8.75
CA GLY A 303 9.90 -4.05 -9.93
C GLY A 303 9.74 -3.16 -11.16
N PHE A 304 9.40 -3.78 -12.27
CA PHE A 304 9.13 -3.08 -13.52
C PHE A 304 8.21 -3.91 -14.41
N LEU A 305 7.69 -3.27 -15.45
CA LEU A 305 6.90 -3.94 -16.49
C LEU A 305 7.79 -4.37 -17.65
N MET A 306 7.42 -5.49 -18.26
CA MET A 306 8.17 -6.08 -19.38
C MET A 306 7.22 -6.74 -20.38
N SER A 307 7.59 -6.75 -21.66
CA SER A 307 6.79 -7.43 -22.68
C SER A 307 6.78 -8.95 -22.47
N SER A 308 5.76 -9.63 -23.00
CA SER A 308 5.73 -11.11 -23.01
C SER A 308 6.90 -11.73 -23.75
N LYS A 309 7.33 -11.14 -24.88
CA LYS A 309 8.50 -11.61 -25.62
C LYS A 309 9.78 -11.54 -24.78
N ASP A 310 9.97 -10.45 -24.04
CA ASP A 310 11.16 -10.31 -23.19
C ASP A 310 11.07 -11.24 -21.97
N CYS A 311 9.86 -11.50 -21.44
CA CYS A 311 9.62 -12.54 -20.43
C CYS A 311 10.00 -13.94 -20.93
N GLU A 312 9.66 -14.28 -22.17
CA GLU A 312 10.08 -15.54 -22.78
C GLU A 312 11.61 -15.63 -22.90
N LYS A 313 12.30 -14.53 -23.26
CA LYS A 313 13.77 -14.50 -23.32
C LYS A 313 14.42 -14.78 -21.96
N ILE A 314 13.96 -14.14 -20.88
CA ILE A 314 14.56 -14.33 -19.54
C ILE A 314 14.19 -15.67 -18.88
N THR A 315 13.07 -16.27 -19.30
CA THR A 315 12.63 -17.60 -18.82
C THR A 315 13.08 -18.74 -19.71
N ALA A 316 13.70 -18.44 -20.86
CA ALA A 316 14.32 -19.42 -21.73
C ALA A 316 15.32 -20.30 -20.95
N ASN A 317 15.56 -21.50 -21.46
CA ASN A 317 16.41 -22.51 -20.82
C ASN A 317 15.98 -22.84 -19.39
N GLY A 318 14.67 -22.86 -19.13
CA GLY A 318 14.10 -23.23 -17.83
C GLY A 318 14.36 -22.20 -16.73
N GLY A 319 14.57 -20.92 -17.08
CA GLY A 319 14.78 -19.84 -16.11
C GLY A 319 16.18 -19.81 -15.50
N ALA A 320 17.18 -20.47 -16.10
CA ALA A 320 18.55 -20.52 -15.60
C ALA A 320 19.15 -19.12 -15.36
N PHE A 321 18.82 -18.15 -16.23
CA PHE A 321 19.22 -16.75 -16.06
C PHE A 321 18.69 -16.15 -14.75
N LEU A 322 17.42 -16.37 -14.43
CA LEU A 322 16.79 -15.83 -13.23
C LEU A 322 17.36 -16.46 -11.96
N GLU A 323 17.58 -17.77 -11.95
CA GLU A 323 18.15 -18.45 -10.78
C GLU A 323 19.61 -18.05 -10.52
N ASP A 324 20.42 -17.89 -11.58
CA ASP A 324 21.78 -17.33 -11.45
C ASP A 324 21.75 -15.89 -10.89
N LEU A 325 20.88 -15.04 -11.44
CA LEU A 325 20.76 -13.65 -11.00
C LEU A 325 20.31 -13.56 -9.54
N LYS A 326 19.29 -14.34 -9.13
CA LYS A 326 18.86 -14.46 -7.73
C LYS A 326 20.00 -14.88 -6.81
N LEU A 327 20.79 -15.86 -7.21
CA LEU A 327 21.92 -16.36 -6.42
C LEU A 327 23.00 -15.29 -6.22
N ARG A 328 23.31 -14.52 -7.27
CA ARG A 328 24.36 -13.49 -7.24
C ARG A 328 23.94 -12.24 -6.48
N THR A 329 22.68 -11.81 -6.60
CA THR A 329 22.20 -10.55 -5.99
C THR A 329 21.49 -10.76 -4.66
N GLY A 330 21.05 -11.98 -4.35
CA GLY A 330 20.22 -12.29 -3.19
C GLY A 330 18.77 -11.79 -3.30
N VAL A 331 18.39 -11.21 -4.44
CA VAL A 331 17.03 -10.70 -4.70
C VAL A 331 16.09 -11.86 -5.00
N ASP A 332 14.90 -11.88 -4.40
CA ASP A 332 13.82 -12.79 -4.79
C ASP A 332 13.09 -12.22 -6.01
N ILE A 333 13.30 -12.81 -7.18
CA ILE A 333 12.72 -12.36 -8.45
C ILE A 333 11.48 -13.21 -8.78
N ARG A 334 10.36 -12.55 -9.06
CA ARG A 334 9.12 -13.22 -9.47
C ARG A 334 8.52 -12.58 -10.70
N LEU A 335 7.86 -13.40 -11.51
CA LEU A 335 7.15 -12.97 -12.71
C LEU A 335 5.65 -13.12 -12.47
N GLY A 336 4.93 -12.05 -12.74
CA GLY A 336 3.48 -12.00 -12.75
C GLY A 336 3.00 -11.82 -14.17
N TYR A 337 2.26 -12.79 -14.70
CA TYR A 337 1.75 -12.73 -16.06
C TYR A 337 0.35 -12.11 -16.06
N CYS A 338 0.14 -11.11 -16.91
CA CYS A 338 -1.21 -10.61 -17.17
C CYS A 338 -1.94 -11.67 -18.01
N SER A 339 -3.06 -12.18 -17.52
CA SER A 339 -3.85 -13.18 -18.25
C SER A 339 -4.78 -12.50 -19.24
N ASP A 340 -5.08 -13.15 -20.37
CA ASP A 340 -6.05 -12.66 -21.36
C ASP A 340 -7.47 -12.46 -20.78
N SER A 341 -7.76 -13.06 -19.62
CA SER A 341 -9.02 -12.88 -18.88
C SER A 341 -9.03 -11.66 -17.96
N ASP A 342 -7.87 -11.09 -17.65
CA ASP A 342 -7.81 -9.84 -16.93
C ASP A 342 -8.32 -8.76 -17.88
N ALA A 343 -9.25 -7.92 -17.43
CA ALA A 343 -10.09 -7.01 -18.24
C ALA A 343 -9.35 -5.91 -19.04
N TYR A 344 -8.07 -6.10 -19.34
CA TYR A 344 -7.16 -5.21 -20.06
C TYR A 344 -7.22 -5.48 -21.57
N THR A 345 -8.42 -5.51 -22.15
CA THR A 345 -8.61 -5.73 -23.58
C THR A 345 -8.35 -4.44 -24.35
N GLY A 346 -7.09 -4.09 -24.55
CA GLY A 346 -6.74 -2.92 -25.35
C GLY A 346 -5.26 -2.60 -25.42
N TRP A 347 -4.64 -2.97 -26.54
CA TRP A 347 -3.50 -2.29 -27.16
C TRP A 347 -2.09 -2.40 -26.55
N TYR A 348 -1.90 -2.99 -25.37
CA TYR A 348 -0.55 -3.33 -24.93
C TYR A 348 -0.21 -4.77 -25.29
N GLU A 349 0.92 -4.99 -25.97
CA GLU A 349 1.60 -6.29 -25.99
C GLU A 349 1.61 -6.80 -24.56
N ALA A 350 1.04 -7.99 -24.29
CA ALA A 350 0.82 -8.53 -22.95
C ALA A 350 1.98 -8.16 -21.99
N VAL A 351 1.74 -7.15 -21.16
CA VAL A 351 2.72 -6.63 -20.21
C VAL A 351 2.70 -7.52 -18.98
N ASN A 352 3.87 -7.98 -18.58
CA ASN A 352 4.06 -8.79 -17.39
C ASN A 352 4.82 -7.97 -16.37
N GLU A 353 4.59 -8.28 -15.11
CA GLU A 353 5.27 -7.68 -13.99
C GLU A 353 6.50 -8.52 -13.61
N VAL A 354 7.65 -7.86 -13.51
CA VAL A 354 8.84 -8.41 -12.84
C VAL A 354 8.92 -7.78 -11.46
N GLY A 355 8.63 -8.57 -10.44
CA GLY A 355 8.77 -8.14 -9.05
C GLY A 355 10.17 -8.50 -8.51
N LEU A 356 10.83 -7.52 -7.89
CA LEU A 356 12.13 -7.66 -7.23
C LEU A 356 11.93 -7.51 -5.73
N PHE A 357 12.14 -8.57 -4.94
CA PHE A 357 11.81 -8.55 -3.52
C PHE A 357 13.01 -8.87 -2.64
N ASN A 358 13.04 -8.27 -1.45
CA ASN A 358 14.03 -8.58 -0.42
C ASN A 358 15.49 -8.37 -0.89
N GLY A 359 15.72 -7.38 -1.75
CA GLY A 359 17.05 -7.00 -2.23
C GLY A 359 17.67 -5.89 -1.41
N THR A 360 19.01 -5.81 -1.37
CA THR A 360 19.69 -4.54 -1.02
C THR A 360 19.57 -3.55 -2.17
N ASP A 361 19.92 -2.29 -1.92
CA ASP A 361 19.90 -1.26 -2.97
C ASP A 361 20.76 -1.67 -4.16
N GLU A 362 21.98 -2.15 -3.91
CA GLU A 362 22.91 -2.61 -4.95
C GLU A 362 22.41 -3.89 -5.65
N GLY A 363 21.77 -4.79 -4.90
CA GLY A 363 21.21 -6.02 -5.45
C GLY A 363 20.08 -5.74 -6.45
N ILE A 364 19.17 -4.82 -6.11
CA ILE A 364 18.09 -4.39 -7.00
C ILE A 364 18.63 -3.66 -8.22
N GLU A 365 19.51 -2.67 -8.03
CA GLU A 365 20.14 -1.93 -9.15
C GLU A 365 20.85 -2.88 -10.11
N ARG A 366 21.53 -3.90 -9.58
CA ARG A 366 22.20 -4.91 -10.39
C ARG A 366 21.22 -5.75 -11.20
N CYS A 367 20.09 -6.15 -10.61
CA CYS A 367 19.04 -6.85 -11.35
C CYS A 367 18.53 -5.99 -12.50
N GLU A 368 18.13 -4.75 -12.23
CA GLU A 368 17.63 -3.81 -13.25
C GLU A 368 18.64 -3.61 -14.39
N PHE A 369 19.91 -3.40 -14.05
CA PHE A 369 20.98 -3.25 -15.03
C PHE A 369 21.14 -4.48 -15.94
N GLU A 370 20.97 -5.70 -15.41
CA GLU A 370 21.11 -6.93 -16.21
C GLU A 370 19.85 -7.27 -17.02
N PHE A 371 18.67 -6.83 -16.59
CA PHE A 371 17.45 -6.92 -17.41
C PHE A 371 17.47 -5.95 -18.59
N TRP A 372 18.08 -4.77 -18.43
CA TRP A 372 18.02 -3.69 -19.41
C TRP A 372 18.51 -4.06 -20.83
N PRO A 373 19.66 -4.75 -21.02
CA PRO A 373 20.10 -5.21 -22.34
C PRO A 373 19.12 -6.17 -23.00
N ILE A 374 18.43 -7.02 -22.23
CA ILE A 374 17.50 -8.02 -22.76
C ILE A 374 16.26 -7.33 -23.32
N VAL A 375 15.79 -6.29 -22.61
CA VAL A 375 14.66 -5.44 -23.03
C VAL A 375 15.03 -4.53 -24.21
N LEU A 376 16.26 -4.01 -24.24
CA LEU A 376 16.73 -3.11 -25.31
C LEU A 376 17.20 -3.80 -26.58
N MET A 377 17.52 -5.10 -26.55
CA MET A 377 17.66 -5.90 -27.77
C MET A 377 16.27 -6.14 -28.39
N ARG A 378 15.67 -5.05 -28.86
CA ARG A 378 14.60 -5.08 -29.85
C ARG A 378 15.23 -5.65 -31.11
N ASP A 379 14.61 -6.71 -31.64
CA ASP A 379 15.01 -7.31 -32.91
C ASP A 379 15.26 -6.17 -33.91
N GLU A 380 16.44 -6.15 -34.52
CA GLU A 380 16.74 -5.24 -35.63
C GLU A 380 15.58 -5.30 -36.62
N PRO A 381 15.17 -4.17 -37.23
CA PRO A 381 14.05 -4.17 -38.14
C PRO A 381 14.33 -5.16 -39.28
N HIS A 382 13.64 -6.32 -39.25
CA HIS A 382 13.40 -7.14 -40.43
C HIS A 382 12.44 -6.39 -41.36
N VAL A 383 12.91 -5.25 -41.86
CA VAL A 383 12.30 -4.50 -42.94
C VAL A 383 13.18 -4.77 -44.15
N GLY A 384 13.06 -6.00 -44.68
CA GLY A 384 13.29 -6.22 -46.09
C GLY A 384 12.13 -5.56 -46.83
N ILE A 385 12.25 -4.25 -47.09
CA ILE A 385 11.50 -3.64 -48.18
C ILE A 385 12.14 -4.18 -49.45
N ASP A 386 11.56 -5.24 -50.00
CA ASP A 386 11.72 -5.55 -51.41
C ASP A 386 11.08 -4.40 -52.18
N ILE A 387 11.91 -3.47 -52.67
CA ILE A 387 11.53 -2.52 -53.70
C ILE A 387 11.52 -3.32 -55.02
N LEU A 388 10.33 -3.64 -55.51
CA LEU A 388 10.09 -3.95 -56.92
C LEU A 388 9.50 -2.74 -57.63
#